data_AF-A0A5C8LW99-F1
#
_entry.id   AF-A0A5C8LW99-F1
#
_cell.length_a   1.000
_cell.length_b   1.000
_cell.length_c   1.000
_cell.angle_alpha   90.00
_cell.angle_beta   90.00
_cell.angle_gamma   90.00
#
_symmetry.space_group_name_H-M   'P 1'
#
loop_
_entity.id
_entity.type
_entity.pdbx_description
1 polymer ?
#
loop_
_entity_poly.entity_id
_entity_poly.type
_entity_poly.pdbx_seq_one_letter_code
_entity_poly.pdbx_strand_id
1 'polypeptide(L)'
;MANTEPQLALVDIQEPVLNTFWPPAPGWWLLAVLVVLFMAYGFRFFWQKWQKALPLRQAKAELRLINRPEQSAQLNELLKRLVHCYSPRHPVLSAPVQQWQDFLQQQLPLQSLPDLQSLLYKSAPTEGDFSAYLQFATQWLNKVCVKQLERL
;
A
#
# COMPACT_ATOMS: atom_id res chain seq x y z
N MET A 1 -98.32 0.69 1.14
CA MET A 1 -97.39 1.83 1.16
C MET A 1 -96.23 1.46 2.07
N ALA A 2 -95.02 1.50 1.52
CA ALA A 2 -93.68 1.54 2.15
C ALA A 2 -93.35 0.55 3.28
N ASN A 3 -92.61 -0.51 2.92
CA ASN A 3 -91.69 -1.20 3.83
C ASN A 3 -90.44 -0.30 4.00
N THR A 4 -90.26 0.27 5.18
CA THR A 4 -89.10 1.07 5.57
C THR A 4 -88.87 0.67 7.02
N GLU A 5 -87.79 0.00 7.41
CA GLU A 5 -86.46 0.53 7.70
C GLU A 5 -85.64 -0.62 8.35
N PRO A 6 -84.32 -0.52 8.54
CA PRO A 6 -83.35 0.34 7.88
C PRO A 6 -82.30 -0.51 7.14
N GLN A 7 -81.72 0.04 6.09
CA GLN A 7 -80.50 -0.52 5.51
C GLN A 7 -79.42 -0.44 6.59
N LEU A 8 -78.94 -1.60 7.05
CA LEU A 8 -77.76 -1.72 7.90
C LEU A 8 -76.69 -0.79 7.33
N ALA A 9 -76.45 0.32 8.02
CA ALA A 9 -75.34 1.19 7.73
C ALA A 9 -74.08 0.32 7.89
N LEU A 10 -73.54 -0.13 6.76
CA LEU A 10 -72.23 -0.73 6.66
C LEU A 10 -71.27 0.33 7.16
N VAL A 11 -70.99 0.27 8.46
CA VAL A 11 -69.87 0.98 9.06
C VAL A 11 -68.65 0.47 8.32
N ASP A 12 -68.07 1.36 7.53
CA ASP A 12 -66.80 1.19 6.85
C ASP A 12 -65.81 0.64 7.90
N ILE A 13 -65.45 -0.64 7.76
CA ILE A 13 -64.47 -1.27 8.62
C ILE A 13 -63.16 -0.59 8.24
N GLN A 14 -62.78 0.44 9.00
CA GLN A 14 -61.42 0.90 9.00
C GLN A 14 -60.57 -0.25 9.53
N GLU A 15 -60.04 -1.06 8.61
CA GLU A 15 -58.93 -1.94 8.92
C GLU A 15 -57.87 -1.06 9.58
N PRO A 16 -57.46 -1.34 10.83
CA PRO A 16 -56.31 -0.63 11.37
C PRO A 16 -55.19 -0.98 10.42
N VAL A 17 -54.77 0.00 9.62
CA VAL A 17 -53.56 -0.08 8.81
C VAL A 17 -52.53 -0.53 9.81
N LEU A 18 -52.16 -1.82 9.74
CA LEU A 18 -51.17 -2.37 10.63
C LEU A 18 -49.93 -1.63 10.16
N ASN A 19 -49.63 -0.51 10.81
CA ASN A 19 -48.39 0.20 10.61
C ASN A 19 -47.34 -0.74 11.20
N THR A 20 -46.97 -1.73 10.40
CA THR A 20 -45.76 -2.54 10.51
C THR A 20 -44.55 -1.65 10.23
N PHE A 21 -44.59 -0.39 10.65
CA PHE A 21 -43.42 0.37 11.04
C PHE A 21 -42.99 -0.14 12.39
N TRP A 22 -42.60 -1.42 12.42
CA TRP A 22 -41.89 -1.95 13.57
C TRP A 22 -40.52 -1.25 13.55
N PRO A 23 -40.17 -0.42 14.55
CA PRO A 23 -38.80 0.02 14.67
C PRO A 23 -38.00 -1.28 14.80
N PRO A 24 -37.06 -1.59 13.89
CA PRO A 24 -36.24 -2.79 14.04
C PRO A 24 -35.69 -2.72 15.45
N ALA A 25 -36.05 -3.72 16.28
CA ALA A 25 -35.84 -3.69 17.71
C ALA A 25 -34.45 -3.11 18.03
N PRO A 26 -34.28 -2.25 19.05
CA PRO A 26 -33.08 -1.44 19.25
C PRO A 26 -31.74 -2.21 19.23
N GLY A 27 -31.75 -3.54 19.38
CA GLY A 27 -30.61 -4.42 19.17
C GLY A 27 -30.04 -4.49 17.74
N TRP A 28 -30.82 -4.19 16.69
CA TRP A 28 -30.29 -4.14 15.32
C TRP A 28 -29.36 -2.96 15.10
N TRP A 29 -29.61 -1.83 15.78
CA TRP A 29 -28.66 -0.72 15.78
C TRP A 29 -27.35 -1.11 16.43
N LEU A 30 -27.39 -1.90 17.52
CA LEU A 30 -26.19 -2.43 18.17
C LEU A 30 -25.40 -3.34 17.20
N LEU A 31 -26.10 -4.20 16.47
CA LEU A 31 -25.51 -5.10 15.47
C LEU A 31 -24.93 -4.32 14.29
N ALA A 32 -25.65 -3.33 13.79
CA ALA A 32 -25.19 -2.43 12.72
C ALA A 32 -23.93 -1.66 13.15
N VAL A 33 -23.90 -1.09 14.36
CA VAL A 33 -22.71 -0.42 14.91
C VAL A 33 -21.54 -1.38 15.01
N LEU A 34 -21.77 -2.61 15.47
CA LEU A 34 -20.72 -3.62 15.61
C LEU A 34 -20.14 -4.03 14.24
N VAL A 35 -20.99 -4.20 13.22
CA VAL A 35 -20.57 -4.45 11.84
C VAL A 35 -19.76 -3.28 11.28
N VAL A 36 -20.23 -2.04 11.49
CA VAL A 36 -19.50 -0.85 11.04
C VAL A 36 -18.14 -0.74 11.72
N LEU A 37 -18.05 -1.01 13.03
CA LEU A 37 -16.77 -1.05 13.75
C LEU A 37 -15.84 -2.12 13.18
N PHE A 38 -16.33 -3.34 12.95
CA PHE A 38 -15.54 -4.41 12.34
C PHE A 38 -15.03 -4.00 10.95
N MET A 39 -15.89 -3.41 10.13
CA MET A 39 -15.54 -2.93 8.80
C MET A 39 -14.49 -1.83 8.87
N ALA A 40 -14.65 -0.87 9.78
CA ALA A 40 -13.71 0.23 9.99
C ALA A 40 -12.34 -0.26 10.49
N TYR A 41 -12.32 -1.20 11.43
CA TYR A 41 -11.09 -1.81 11.92
C TYR A 41 -10.38 -2.62 10.83
N GLY A 42 -11.13 -3.43 10.09
CA GLY A 42 -10.60 -4.20 8.96
C GLY A 42 -10.02 -3.28 7.88
N PHE A 43 -10.76 -2.24 7.50
CA PHE A 43 -10.34 -1.25 6.53
C PHE A 43 -9.07 -0.53 6.98
N ARG A 44 -9.00 -0.07 8.24
CA ARG A 44 -7.82 0.61 8.78
C ARG A 44 -6.58 -0.29 8.77
N PHE A 45 -6.72 -1.56 9.14
CA PHE A 45 -5.61 -2.51 9.12
C PHE A 45 -5.10 -2.79 7.71
N PHE A 46 -6.03 -2.97 6.76
CA PHE A 46 -5.68 -3.16 5.35
C PHE A 46 -5.02 -1.91 4.79
N TRP A 47 -5.59 -0.74 5.06
CA TRP A 47 -5.08 0.56 4.60
C TRP A 47 -3.66 0.83 5.09
N GLN A 48 -3.35 0.55 6.37
CA GLN A 48 -2.00 0.69 6.88
C GLN A 48 -1.00 -0.23 6.17
N LYS A 49 -1.38 -1.49 5.92
CA LYS A 49 -0.52 -2.40 5.14
C LYS A 49 -0.32 -1.93 3.71
N TRP A 50 -1.37 -1.41 3.09
CA TRP A 50 -1.31 -0.90 1.72
C TRP A 50 -0.44 0.34 1.62
N GLN A 51 -0.59 1.31 2.53
CA GLN A 51 0.24 2.51 2.58
C GLN A 51 1.73 2.17 2.72
N LYS A 52 2.07 1.17 3.56
CA LYS A 52 3.45 0.70 3.69
C LYS A 52 4.01 0.06 2.43
N ALA A 53 3.17 -0.43 1.51
CA ALA A 53 3.61 -1.00 0.25
C ALA A 53 3.70 0.03 -0.90
N LEU A 54 3.15 1.24 -0.73
CA LEU A 54 3.18 2.30 -1.75
C LEU A 54 4.60 2.73 -2.15
N PRO A 55 5.52 3.06 -1.21
CA PRO A 55 6.85 3.51 -1.61
C PRO A 55 7.65 2.42 -2.35
N LEU A 56 7.48 1.15 -1.99
CA LEU A 56 8.09 0.03 -2.74
C LEU A 56 7.50 -0.08 -4.16
N ARG A 57 6.19 0.08 -4.31
CA ARG A 57 5.53 0.06 -5.62
C ARG A 57 5.97 1.23 -6.51
N GLN A 58 6.07 2.42 -5.95
CA GLN A 58 6.56 3.61 -6.66
C GLN A 58 8.01 3.42 -7.09
N ALA A 59 8.89 2.97 -6.20
CA ALA A 59 10.28 2.67 -6.53
C ALA A 59 10.40 1.63 -7.66
N LYS A 60 9.57 0.58 -7.68
CA LYS A 60 9.52 -0.39 -8.79
C LYS A 60 9.06 0.23 -10.10
N ALA A 61 8.12 1.16 -10.06
CA ALA A 61 7.66 1.85 -11.26
C ALA A 61 8.73 2.80 -11.80
N GLU A 62 9.38 3.58 -10.93
CA GLU A 62 10.48 4.47 -11.29
C GLU A 62 11.69 3.70 -11.83
N LEU A 63 12.02 2.53 -11.26
CA LEU A 63 13.10 1.68 -11.75
C LEU A 63 12.92 1.30 -13.23
N ARG A 64 11.68 1.05 -13.67
CA ARG A 64 11.38 0.69 -15.07
C ARG A 64 11.61 1.85 -16.05
N LEU A 65 11.61 3.09 -15.56
CA LEU A 65 11.88 4.27 -16.37
C LEU A 65 13.38 4.55 -16.50
N ILE A 66 14.19 3.99 -15.61
CA ILE A 66 15.64 4.13 -15.61
C ILE A 66 16.21 3.09 -16.57
N ASN A 67 16.86 3.54 -17.64
CA ASN A 67 17.47 2.63 -18.62
C ASN A 67 18.75 3.19 -19.26
N ARG A 68 19.25 4.33 -18.77
CA ARG A 68 20.44 4.97 -19.35
C ARG A 68 21.55 5.11 -18.32
N PRO A 69 22.83 4.96 -18.73
CA PRO A 69 23.97 5.04 -17.82
C PRO A 69 24.08 6.40 -17.11
N GLU A 70 23.66 7.49 -17.76
CA GLU A 70 23.56 8.84 -17.16
C GLU A 70 22.63 8.92 -15.94
N GLN A 71 21.71 7.95 -15.78
CA GLN A 71 20.74 7.88 -14.68
C GLN A 71 21.25 7.02 -13.52
N SER A 72 22.53 6.64 -13.50
CA SER A 72 23.13 5.87 -12.41
C SER A 72 22.96 6.53 -11.04
N ALA A 73 23.14 7.85 -10.97
CA ALA A 73 22.90 8.64 -9.78
C ALA A 73 21.44 8.57 -9.34
N GLN A 74 20.50 8.69 -10.27
CA GLN A 74 19.07 8.58 -10.01
C GLN A 74 18.68 7.19 -9.47
N LEU A 75 19.27 6.12 -10.03
CA LEU A 75 19.09 4.76 -9.54
C LEU A 75 19.56 4.60 -8.09
N ASN A 76 20.73 5.17 -7.78
CA ASN A 76 21.28 5.15 -6.43
C ASN A 76 20.44 5.95 -5.43
N GLU A 77 19.99 7.14 -5.83
CA GLU A 77 19.08 7.96 -5.02
C GLU A 77 17.74 7.26 -4.77
N LEU A 78 17.19 6.57 -5.76
CA LEU A 78 15.97 5.79 -5.62
C LEU A 78 16.10 4.71 -4.55
N LEU A 79 17.21 3.94 -4.58
CA LEU A 79 17.50 2.90 -3.59
C LEU A 79 17.69 3.51 -2.19
N LYS A 80 18.47 4.60 -2.07
CA LYS A 80 18.67 5.30 -0.80
C LYS A 80 17.38 5.90 -0.25
N ARG A 81 16.56 6.53 -1.10
CA ARG A 81 15.24 7.07 -0.73
C ARG A 81 14.35 5.97 -0.20
N LEU A 82 14.37 4.80 -0.85
CA LEU A 82 13.61 3.65 -0.40
C LEU A 82 14.08 3.19 1.00
N VAL A 83 15.38 3.04 1.24
CA VAL A 83 15.90 2.72 2.59
C VAL A 83 15.49 3.81 3.60
N HIS A 84 15.58 5.09 3.24
CA HIS A 84 15.20 6.20 4.11
C HIS A 84 13.70 6.19 4.48
N CYS A 85 12.82 5.83 3.54
CA CYS A 85 11.37 5.74 3.81
C CYS A 85 11.02 4.70 4.88
N TYR A 86 11.78 3.60 4.98
CA TYR A 86 11.50 2.53 5.94
C TYR A 86 12.39 2.58 7.18
N SER A 87 13.63 3.02 7.05
CA SER A 87 14.61 3.14 8.13
C SER A 87 15.34 4.50 8.06
N PRO A 88 14.66 5.60 8.46
CA PRO A 88 15.22 6.95 8.33
C PRO A 88 16.46 7.20 9.21
N ARG A 89 16.67 6.36 10.23
CA ARG A 89 17.81 6.44 11.16
C ARG A 89 18.94 5.48 10.80
N HIS A 90 18.87 4.81 9.66
CA HIS A 90 19.88 3.82 9.28
C HIS A 90 21.24 4.50 9.00
N PRO A 91 22.34 4.02 9.59
CA PRO A 91 23.67 4.62 9.41
C PRO A 91 24.18 4.64 7.96
N VAL A 92 23.65 3.77 7.07
CA VAL A 92 24.09 3.65 5.67
C VAL A 92 23.65 4.82 4.79
N LEU A 93 22.69 5.64 5.26
CA LEU A 93 22.20 6.80 4.52
C LEU A 93 23.23 7.94 4.49
N SER A 94 23.90 8.17 5.61
CA SER A 94 24.99 9.15 5.74
C SER A 94 26.36 8.57 5.39
N ALA A 95 26.41 7.28 5.06
CA ALA A 95 27.64 6.57 4.81
C ALA A 95 28.24 6.90 3.42
N PRO A 96 29.58 6.86 3.30
CA PRO A 96 30.25 6.96 2.00
C PRO A 96 29.83 5.83 1.06
N VAL A 97 30.02 6.04 -0.25
CA VAL A 97 29.56 5.13 -1.32
C VAL A 97 30.07 3.69 -1.12
N GLN A 98 31.28 3.49 -0.59
CA GLN A 98 31.83 2.16 -0.31
C GLN A 98 31.02 1.40 0.74
N GLN A 99 30.71 2.03 1.88
CA GLN A 99 29.88 1.40 2.92
C GLN A 99 28.45 1.13 2.45
N TRP A 100 27.92 1.98 1.58
CA TRP A 100 26.64 1.74 0.92
C TRP A 100 26.70 0.53 -0.02
N GLN A 101 27.78 0.38 -0.79
CA GLN A 101 28.03 -0.77 -1.65
C GLN A 101 28.12 -2.07 -0.83
N ASP A 102 28.87 -2.05 0.28
CA ASP A 102 29.00 -3.21 1.17
C ASP A 102 27.63 -3.62 1.73
N PHE A 103 26.84 -2.64 2.16
CA PHE A 103 25.48 -2.87 2.63
C PHE A 103 24.60 -3.52 1.54
N LEU A 104 24.64 -3.01 0.31
CA LEU A 104 23.88 -3.60 -0.80
C LEU A 104 24.35 -5.03 -1.09
N GLN A 105 25.67 -5.26 -1.16
CA GLN A 105 26.25 -6.59 -1.39
C GLN A 105 25.79 -7.60 -0.32
N GLN A 106 25.64 -7.18 0.94
CA GLN A 106 25.11 -8.03 2.01
C GLN A 106 23.63 -8.43 1.80
N GLN A 107 22.82 -7.62 1.13
CA GLN A 107 21.42 -7.95 0.85
C GLN A 107 21.29 -9.05 -0.23
N LEU A 108 22.24 -9.10 -1.17
CA LEU A 108 22.27 -10.05 -2.28
C LEU A 108 23.71 -10.57 -2.51
N PRO A 109 24.21 -11.45 -1.64
CA PRO A 109 25.57 -11.97 -1.75
C PRO A 109 25.81 -12.79 -3.04
N LEU A 110 24.73 -13.29 -3.66
CA LEU A 110 24.78 -14.09 -4.89
C LEU A 110 24.91 -13.26 -6.17
N GLN A 111 24.68 -11.95 -6.10
CA GLN A 111 24.83 -11.06 -7.25
C GLN A 111 26.10 -10.24 -7.10
N SER A 112 26.86 -10.12 -8.18
CA SER A 112 28.04 -9.25 -8.22
C SER A 112 27.61 -7.81 -8.41
N LEU A 113 27.93 -6.96 -7.44
CA LEU A 113 27.69 -5.53 -7.54
C LEU A 113 28.93 -4.84 -8.16
N PRO A 114 28.76 -4.04 -9.22
CA PRO A 114 29.87 -3.30 -9.85
C PRO A 114 30.41 -2.21 -8.92
N ASP A 115 31.59 -1.66 -9.20
CA ASP A 115 32.13 -0.56 -8.38
C ASP A 115 31.26 0.70 -8.51
N LEU A 116 30.45 0.97 -7.49
CA LEU A 116 29.55 2.13 -7.47
C LEU A 116 30.32 3.45 -7.43
N GLN A 117 31.54 3.46 -6.89
CA GLN A 117 32.33 4.68 -6.83
C GLN A 117 32.68 5.13 -8.25
N SER A 118 33.19 4.22 -9.09
CA SER A 118 33.42 4.53 -10.50
C SER A 118 32.12 4.87 -11.25
N LEU A 119 31.04 4.16 -10.98
CA LEU A 119 29.77 4.31 -11.72
C LEU A 119 29.07 5.65 -11.41
N LEU A 120 29.20 6.17 -10.18
CA LEU A 120 28.55 7.41 -9.73
C LEU A 120 29.39 8.66 -9.93
N TYR A 121 30.72 8.56 -9.83
CA TYR A 121 31.61 9.73 -9.88
C TYR A 121 32.29 9.93 -11.24
N LYS A 122 32.29 8.92 -12.12
CA LYS A 122 32.93 9.02 -13.44
C LYS A 122 31.93 9.54 -14.47
N SER A 123 32.34 10.52 -15.27
CA SER A 123 31.50 11.21 -16.26
C SER A 123 31.13 10.36 -17.48
N ALA A 124 31.78 9.21 -17.67
CA ALA A 124 31.46 8.22 -18.71
C ALA A 124 31.34 6.83 -18.07
N PRO A 125 30.17 6.48 -17.50
CA PRO A 125 29.93 5.16 -16.94
C PRO A 125 29.97 4.10 -18.05
N THR A 126 30.61 2.97 -17.80
CA THR A 126 30.57 1.83 -18.72
C THR A 126 29.14 1.30 -18.78
N GLU A 127 28.58 1.11 -19.97
CA GLU A 127 27.22 0.55 -20.14
C GLU A 127 27.08 -0.82 -19.46
N GLY A 128 28.14 -1.63 -19.49
CA GLY A 128 28.19 -2.93 -18.80
C GLY A 128 27.99 -2.82 -17.29
N ASP A 129 28.71 -1.91 -16.63
CA ASP A 129 28.60 -1.70 -15.18
C ASP A 129 27.21 -1.16 -14.81
N PHE A 130 26.66 -0.23 -15.60
CA PHE A 130 25.31 0.26 -15.39
C PHE A 130 24.26 -0.87 -15.52
N SER A 131 24.38 -1.71 -16.55
CA SER A 131 23.44 -2.82 -16.74
C SER A 131 23.50 -3.83 -15.59
N ALA A 132 24.69 -4.12 -15.06
CA ALA A 132 24.88 -4.97 -13.88
C ALA A 132 24.23 -4.34 -12.63
N TYR A 133 24.40 -3.03 -12.45
CA TYR A 133 23.77 -2.31 -11.33
C TYR A 133 22.24 -2.27 -11.43
N LEU A 134 21.70 -2.06 -12.63
CA LEU A 134 20.26 -2.08 -12.88
C LEU A 134 19.67 -3.47 -12.64
N GLN A 135 20.36 -4.53 -13.09
CA GLN A 135 19.97 -5.91 -12.82
C GLN A 135 19.98 -6.20 -11.32
N PHE A 136 21.04 -5.80 -10.62
CA PHE A 136 21.14 -5.91 -9.17
C PHE A 136 19.96 -5.22 -8.46
N ALA A 137 19.69 -3.95 -8.81
CA ALA A 137 18.61 -3.17 -8.23
C ALA A 137 17.24 -3.82 -8.49
N THR A 138 17.02 -4.33 -9.70
CA THR A 138 15.79 -5.04 -10.08
C THR A 138 15.58 -6.30 -9.26
N GLN A 139 16.61 -7.12 -9.11
CA GLN A 139 16.55 -8.34 -8.30
C GLN A 139 16.34 -8.01 -6.82
N TRP A 140 17.00 -6.99 -6.31
CA TRP A 140 16.85 -6.54 -4.92
C TRP A 140 15.42 -6.11 -4.65
N LEU A 141 14.87 -5.21 -5.47
CA LEU A 141 13.49 -4.74 -5.37
C LEU A 141 12.47 -5.88 -5.49
N ASN A 142 12.77 -6.93 -6.26
CA ASN A 142 11.90 -8.10 -6.36
C ASN A 142 11.95 -9.02 -5.14
N LYS A 143 13.12 -9.16 -4.51
CA LYS A 143 13.32 -10.02 -3.34
C LYS A 143 12.89 -9.34 -2.04
N VAL A 144 13.11 -8.03 -1.94
CA VAL A 144 12.87 -7.25 -0.73
C VAL A 144 11.39 -7.14 -0.42
N CYS A 145 11.06 -7.42 0.84
CA CYS A 145 9.73 -7.21 1.41
C CYS A 145 9.71 -6.00 2.35
N VAL A 146 8.56 -5.34 2.47
CA VAL A 146 8.33 -4.21 3.41
C VAL A 146 8.81 -4.54 4.83
N LYS A 147 8.49 -5.74 5.34
CA LYS A 147 8.93 -6.19 6.67
C LYS A 147 10.45 -6.29 6.82
N GLN A 148 11.16 -6.60 5.74
CA GLN A 148 12.62 -6.69 5.76
C GLN A 148 13.20 -5.27 5.83
N LEU A 149 12.65 -4.33 5.06
CA LEU A 149 13.07 -2.94 5.06
C LEU A 149 12.85 -2.23 6.40
N GLU A 150 11.75 -2.56 7.09
CA GLU A 150 11.48 -2.06 8.45
C GLU A 150 12.44 -2.62 9.52
N ARG A 151 13.19 -3.69 9.21
CA ARG A 151 14.13 -4.36 10.12
C ARG A 151 15.59 -3.99 9.85
N LEU A 152 15.86 -3.27 8.76
CA LEU A 152 17.19 -2.73 8.45
C LEU A 152 17.55 -1.62 9.44
#